data_AF-A0A1H5I6W4-F1
#
_entry.id   AF-A0A1H5I6W4-F1
#
_cell.length_a   1.000
_cell.length_b   1.000
_cell.length_c   1.000
_cell.angle_alpha   90.00
_cell.angle_beta   90.00
_cell.angle_gamma   90.00
#
_symmetry.space_group_name_H-M   'P 1'
#
loop_
_entity.id
_entity.type
_entity.pdbx_description
1 polymer ?
#
loop_
_entity_poly.entity_id
_entity_poly.type
_entity_poly.pdbx_seq_one_letter_code
_entity_poly.pdbx_strand_id
1 'polypeptide(L)'
;MPDPHLSEVDWHDAAQTARALEDALRRFARPDRLAALLRSARTDPRLLGLSEVRPWGNRMVLHEDPSSGARLRLQHWAGGDLDPHGRPHNHRWAFASTILHGSYVHRLYGDVADVERRLAADGGPARHLLERTESVGSSYVLSPQAVHSATAAAGTVSLLLRGPSVGSTRCV
;
A
#
# COMPACT_ATOMS: atom_id res chain seq x y z
N MET A 1 -0.37 17.73 16.76
CA MET A 1 -1.01 17.82 15.43
C MET A 1 -2.17 16.83 15.42
N PRO A 2 -3.38 17.26 15.05
CA PRO A 2 -4.49 16.32 14.86
C PRO A 2 -4.17 15.32 13.74
N ASP A 3 -4.81 14.15 13.80
CA ASP A 3 -4.71 13.17 12.72
C ASP A 3 -5.23 13.76 11.40
N PRO A 4 -4.71 13.32 10.24
CA PRO A 4 -5.22 13.75 8.96
C PRO A 4 -6.70 13.36 8.81
N HIS A 5 -7.53 14.33 8.42
CA HIS A 5 -8.96 14.11 8.18
C HIS A 5 -9.17 13.39 6.84
N LEU A 6 -9.14 12.05 6.88
CA LEU A 6 -9.40 11.22 5.69
C LEU A 6 -10.90 11.14 5.33
N SER A 7 -11.76 11.65 6.20
CA SER A 7 -13.21 11.78 6.00
C SER A 7 -13.59 12.77 4.89
N GLU A 8 -12.69 13.72 4.55
CA GLU A 8 -12.95 14.79 3.57
C GLU A 8 -12.40 14.48 2.18
N VAL A 9 -11.76 13.32 2.00
CA VAL A 9 -11.18 12.91 0.72
C VAL A 9 -12.30 12.47 -0.23
N ASP A 10 -12.39 13.09 -1.40
CA ASP A 10 -13.16 12.53 -2.51
C ASP A 10 -12.35 11.41 -3.17
N TRP A 11 -12.71 10.18 -2.81
CA TRP A 11 -12.06 8.97 -3.29
C TRP A 11 -12.29 8.70 -4.79
N HIS A 12 -13.11 9.51 -5.48
CA HIS A 12 -13.30 9.47 -6.94
C HIS A 12 -12.42 10.48 -7.69
N ASP A 13 -11.87 11.48 -7.02
CA ASP A 13 -10.84 12.37 -7.58
C ASP A 13 -9.45 11.77 -7.32
N ALA A 14 -8.86 11.16 -8.35
CA ALA A 14 -7.56 10.51 -8.25
C ALA A 14 -6.44 11.47 -7.82
N ALA A 15 -6.47 12.72 -8.30
CA ALA A 15 -5.42 13.69 -8.02
C ALA A 15 -5.53 14.22 -6.59
N GLN A 16 -6.75 14.51 -6.12
CA GLN A 16 -6.99 14.89 -4.73
C GLN A 16 -6.66 13.74 -3.77
N THR A 17 -7.13 12.52 -4.08
CA THR A 17 -6.85 11.30 -3.32
C THR A 17 -5.35 11.09 -3.15
N ALA A 18 -4.57 11.24 -4.24
CA ALA A 18 -3.13 11.04 -4.17
C ALA A 18 -2.44 12.02 -3.24
N ARG A 19 -2.75 13.32 -3.36
CA ARG A 19 -2.20 14.37 -2.47
C ARG A 19 -2.58 14.14 -1.01
N ALA A 20 -3.84 13.77 -0.75
CA ALA A 20 -4.32 13.53 0.60
C ALA A 20 -3.63 12.31 1.25
N LEU A 21 -3.49 11.20 0.50
CA LEU A 21 -2.81 10.01 0.97
C LEU A 21 -1.32 10.27 1.24
N GLU A 22 -0.64 11.01 0.36
CA GLU A 22 0.77 11.35 0.53
C GLU A 22 1.00 12.23 1.77
N ASP A 23 0.21 13.30 1.95
CA ASP A 23 0.32 14.17 3.12
C ASP A 23 -0.02 13.42 4.43
N ALA A 24 -1.09 12.63 4.43
CA ALA A 24 -1.49 11.83 5.58
C ALA A 24 -0.40 10.82 5.96
N LEU A 25 0.13 10.08 4.98
CA LEU A 25 1.18 9.09 5.22
C LEU A 25 2.45 9.76 5.76
N ARG A 26 2.85 10.91 5.23
CA ARG A 26 3.98 11.69 5.74
C ARG A 26 3.80 12.08 7.20
N ARG A 27 2.60 12.49 7.61
CA ARG A 27 2.29 12.83 9.02
C ARG A 27 2.35 11.60 9.91
N PHE A 28 1.81 10.46 9.46
CA PHE A 28 1.86 9.20 10.20
C PHE A 28 3.27 8.62 10.32
N ALA A 29 4.11 8.81 9.32
CA ALA A 29 5.49 8.31 9.29
C ALA A 29 6.43 9.09 10.22
N ARG A 30 6.00 10.21 10.82
CA ARG A 30 6.82 10.92 11.81
C ARG A 30 7.15 10.01 13.01
N PRO A 31 8.40 10.00 13.50
CA PRO A 31 8.82 9.05 14.55
C PRO A 31 7.97 9.09 15.83
N ASP A 32 7.61 10.28 16.30
CA ASP A 32 6.78 10.48 17.49
C ASP A 32 5.37 9.92 17.29
N ARG A 33 4.76 10.18 16.13
CA ARG A 33 3.42 9.71 15.78
C ARG A 33 3.41 8.19 15.58
N LEU A 34 4.34 7.66 14.80
CA LEU A 34 4.46 6.22 14.55
C LEU A 34 4.68 5.44 15.85
N ALA A 35 5.55 5.94 16.74
CA ALA A 35 5.78 5.30 18.04
C ALA A 35 4.52 5.28 18.91
N ALA A 36 3.73 6.36 18.91
CA ALA A 36 2.45 6.39 19.62
C ALA A 36 1.44 5.39 19.04
N LEU A 37 1.32 5.34 17.72
CA LEU A 37 0.43 4.40 17.02
C LEU A 37 0.81 2.94 17.29
N LEU A 38 2.09 2.61 17.26
CA LEU A 38 2.58 1.26 17.60
C LEU A 38 2.24 0.87 19.04
N ARG A 39 2.39 1.78 20.00
CA ARG A 39 2.02 1.52 21.40
C ARG A 39 0.52 1.24 21.53
N SER A 40 -0.32 2.09 20.95
CA SER A 40 -1.78 1.94 21.03
C SER A 40 -2.27 0.67 20.35
N ALA A 41 -1.77 0.39 19.13
CA ALA A 41 -2.21 -0.78 18.36
C ALA A 41 -1.85 -2.12 19.02
N ARG A 42 -0.78 -2.18 19.81
CA ARG A 42 -0.39 -3.39 20.57
C ARG A 42 -1.36 -3.74 21.70
N THR A 43 -2.18 -2.80 22.14
CA THR A 43 -3.13 -2.98 23.25
C THR A 43 -4.58 -2.84 22.81
N ASP A 44 -4.86 -2.57 21.54
CA ASP A 44 -6.20 -2.45 20.98
C ASP A 44 -6.64 -3.79 20.35
N PRO A 45 -7.55 -4.56 20.98
CA PRO A 45 -7.99 -5.86 20.47
C PRO A 45 -8.63 -5.78 19.08
N ARG A 46 -9.27 -4.65 18.75
CA ARG A 46 -9.92 -4.45 17.45
C ARG A 46 -8.87 -4.33 16.35
N LEU A 47 -7.83 -3.52 16.56
CA LEU A 47 -6.73 -3.37 15.59
C LEU A 47 -5.91 -4.66 15.45
N LEU A 48 -5.68 -5.37 16.54
CA LEU A 48 -5.03 -6.69 16.52
C LEU A 48 -5.86 -7.70 15.72
N GLY A 49 -7.19 -7.73 15.90
CA GLY A 49 -8.09 -8.58 15.13
C GLY A 49 -8.13 -8.28 13.62
N LEU A 50 -7.73 -7.06 13.21
CA LEU A 50 -7.61 -6.67 11.81
C LEU A 50 -6.21 -6.90 11.22
N SER A 51 -5.25 -7.31 12.05
CA SER A 51 -3.87 -7.56 11.67
C SER A 51 -3.70 -8.98 11.10
N GLU A 52 -2.70 -9.16 10.25
CA GLU A 52 -2.49 -10.39 9.49
C GLU A 52 -1.07 -10.93 9.76
N VAL A 53 -0.96 -12.19 10.13
CA VAL A 53 0.31 -12.94 10.16
C VAL A 53 0.30 -13.91 8.98
N ARG A 54 1.33 -13.89 8.15
CA ARG A 54 1.49 -14.77 6.97
C ARG A 54 2.91 -15.31 6.90
N PRO A 55 3.12 -16.45 6.22
CA PRO A 55 4.47 -17.01 6.03
C PRO A 55 5.46 -16.03 5.35
N TRP A 56 4.98 -15.20 4.44
CA TRP A 56 5.80 -14.22 3.69
C TRP A 56 5.88 -12.84 4.36
N GLY A 57 5.17 -12.60 5.47
CA GLY A 57 5.20 -11.30 6.14
C GLY A 57 4.01 -11.02 7.05
N ASN A 58 4.13 -9.98 7.84
CA ASN A 58 3.12 -9.55 8.81
C ASN A 58 2.58 -8.17 8.43
N ARG A 59 1.29 -7.95 8.69
CA ARG A 59 0.62 -6.66 8.48
C ARG A 59 -0.10 -6.27 9.76
N MET A 60 0.48 -5.33 10.49
CA MET A 60 -0.12 -4.80 11.72
C MET A 60 -0.94 -3.57 11.38
N VAL A 61 -2.22 -3.54 11.76
CA VAL A 61 -3.04 -2.33 11.61
C VAL A 61 -2.71 -1.37 12.74
N LEU A 62 -2.32 -0.15 12.38
CA LEU A 62 -1.94 0.89 13.34
C LEU A 62 -3.06 1.89 13.61
N HIS A 63 -3.91 2.11 12.62
CA HIS A 63 -5.02 3.05 12.69
C HIS A 63 -6.07 2.68 11.64
N GLU A 64 -7.33 2.96 11.95
CA GLU A 64 -8.43 2.92 11.00
C GLU A 64 -9.30 4.15 11.24
N ASP A 65 -9.54 4.92 10.19
CA ASP A 65 -10.47 6.04 10.21
C ASP A 65 -11.90 5.48 10.15
N PRO A 66 -12.75 5.70 11.17
CA PRO A 66 -14.07 5.08 11.23
C PRO A 66 -15.04 5.63 10.19
N SER A 67 -14.85 6.88 9.74
CA SER A 67 -15.72 7.53 8.75
C SER A 67 -15.50 7.01 7.33
N SER A 68 -14.23 6.93 6.91
CA SER A 68 -13.86 6.53 5.56
C SER A 68 -13.51 5.05 5.45
N GLY A 69 -13.22 4.36 6.55
CA GLY A 69 -12.66 3.01 6.53
C GLY A 69 -11.23 2.95 5.99
N ALA A 70 -10.56 4.10 5.83
CA ALA A 70 -9.15 4.18 5.48
C ALA A 70 -8.30 3.57 6.59
N ARG A 71 -7.23 2.87 6.22
CA ARG A 71 -6.48 2.03 7.15
C ARG A 71 -4.98 2.18 6.98
N LEU A 72 -4.30 2.51 8.08
CA LEU A 72 -2.85 2.55 8.18
C LEU A 72 -2.33 1.19 8.66
N ARG A 73 -1.32 0.66 7.97
CA ARG A 73 -0.70 -0.63 8.28
C ARG A 73 0.80 -0.52 8.30
N LEU A 74 1.44 -1.15 9.29
CA LEU A 74 2.85 -1.51 9.23
C LEU A 74 2.98 -2.85 8.51
N GLN A 75 3.82 -2.93 7.50
CA GLN A 75 4.09 -4.15 6.76
C GLN A 75 5.52 -4.58 7.01
N HIS A 76 5.70 -5.81 7.48
CA HIS A 76 7.00 -6.47 7.60
C HIS A 76 7.06 -7.60 6.58
N TRP A 77 8.15 -7.64 5.82
CA TRP A 77 8.36 -8.61 4.76
C TRP A 77 9.42 -9.61 5.18
N ALA A 78 9.07 -10.89 5.25
CA ALA A 78 10.04 -11.95 5.54
C ALA A 78 11.00 -12.14 4.34
N GLY A 79 10.60 -11.72 3.14
CA GLY A 79 11.30 -11.96 1.88
C GLY A 79 11.10 -13.37 1.35
N GLY A 80 11.69 -13.65 0.19
CA GLY A 80 11.75 -14.99 -0.41
C GLY A 80 10.65 -15.28 -1.45
N ASP A 81 10.77 -16.45 -2.08
CA ASP A 81 10.03 -16.83 -3.31
C ASP A 81 8.53 -17.09 -3.10
N LEU A 82 8.08 -17.15 -1.85
CA LEU A 82 6.68 -17.35 -1.49
C LEU A 82 5.87 -16.06 -1.48
N ASP A 83 6.50 -14.91 -1.71
CA ASP A 83 5.83 -13.61 -1.70
C ASP A 83 4.95 -13.42 -2.97
N PRO A 84 3.61 -13.46 -2.84
CA PRO A 84 2.73 -13.27 -3.99
C PRO A 84 2.84 -11.85 -4.58
N HIS A 85 3.39 -10.88 -3.84
CA HIS A 85 3.51 -9.49 -4.29
C HIS A 85 4.55 -9.31 -5.40
N GLY A 86 5.41 -10.30 -5.62
CA GLY A 86 6.31 -10.34 -6.79
C GLY A 86 5.59 -10.51 -8.13
N ARG A 87 4.29 -10.87 -8.12
CA ARG A 87 3.46 -10.99 -9.32
C ARG A 87 2.68 -9.69 -9.60
N PRO A 88 2.45 -9.32 -10.87
CA PRO A 88 1.61 -8.19 -11.22
C PRO A 88 0.21 -8.34 -10.63
N HIS A 89 -0.26 -7.32 -9.92
CA HIS A 89 -1.60 -7.26 -9.34
C HIS A 89 -2.03 -5.80 -9.16
N ASN A 90 -3.32 -5.57 -8.90
CA ASN A 90 -3.85 -4.27 -8.49
C ASN A 90 -4.70 -4.39 -7.21
N HIS A 91 -5.12 -3.23 -6.68
CA HIS A 91 -5.87 -3.14 -5.43
C HIS A 91 -7.26 -2.57 -5.66
N ARG A 92 -8.21 -2.92 -4.80
CA ARG A 92 -9.58 -2.34 -4.85
C ARG A 92 -9.66 -0.90 -4.33
N TRP A 93 -8.53 -0.37 -3.87
CA TRP A 93 -8.40 0.90 -3.16
C TRP A 93 -7.14 1.63 -3.60
N ALA A 94 -7.18 2.95 -3.57
CA ALA A 94 -5.99 3.77 -3.69
C ALA A 94 -5.15 3.63 -2.40
N PHE A 95 -3.83 3.77 -2.53
CA PHE A 95 -2.95 3.80 -1.36
C PHE A 95 -1.68 4.59 -1.56
N ALA A 96 -1.10 4.99 -0.43
CA ALA A 96 0.28 5.43 -0.34
C ALA A 96 1.11 4.43 0.45
N SER A 97 2.40 4.28 0.11
CA SER A 97 3.36 3.56 0.94
C SER A 97 4.67 4.32 1.08
N THR A 98 5.38 4.11 2.19
CA THR A 98 6.71 4.65 2.45
C THR A 98 7.60 3.59 3.10
N ILE A 99 8.85 3.50 2.67
CA ILE A 99 9.80 2.50 3.18
C ILE A 99 10.47 3.04 4.44
N LEU A 100 10.38 2.29 5.53
CA LEU A 100 10.97 2.64 6.83
C LEU A 100 12.31 1.93 7.05
N HIS A 101 12.46 0.73 6.52
CA HIS A 101 13.68 -0.07 6.59
C HIS A 101 13.75 -1.02 5.39
N GLY A 102 14.94 -1.32 4.87
CA GLY A 102 15.10 -2.20 3.71
C GLY A 102 14.76 -1.52 2.38
N SER A 103 14.27 -2.29 1.41
CA SER A 103 13.97 -1.79 0.07
C SER A 103 13.05 -2.71 -0.73
N TYR A 104 12.36 -2.15 -1.72
CA TYR A 104 11.63 -2.90 -2.75
C TYR A 104 12.30 -2.74 -4.13
N VAL A 105 12.15 -3.76 -4.97
CA VAL A 105 12.10 -3.57 -6.42
C VAL A 105 10.62 -3.46 -6.80
N HIS A 106 10.19 -2.25 -7.15
CA HIS A 106 8.80 -1.93 -7.51
C HIS A 106 8.69 -1.80 -9.03
N ARG A 107 7.80 -2.59 -9.62
CA ARG A 107 7.51 -2.57 -11.05
C ARG A 107 6.09 -2.08 -11.28
N LEU A 108 5.93 -1.13 -12.20
CA LEU A 108 4.63 -0.65 -12.67
C LEU A 108 4.38 -1.17 -14.08
N TYR A 109 3.22 -1.77 -14.31
CA TYR A 109 2.85 -2.35 -15.59
C TYR A 109 1.89 -1.45 -16.39
N GLY A 110 1.25 -0.47 -15.75
CA GLY A 110 0.24 0.42 -16.34
C GLY A 110 -1.12 0.21 -15.69
N ASP A 111 -2.18 0.73 -16.31
CA ASP A 111 -3.54 0.52 -15.83
C ASP A 111 -4.08 -0.87 -16.22
N VAL A 112 -5.02 -1.40 -15.43
CA VAL A 112 -5.56 -2.76 -15.58
C VAL A 112 -6.07 -3.04 -16.99
N ALA A 113 -6.84 -2.12 -17.58
CA ALA A 113 -7.37 -2.27 -18.92
C ALA A 113 -6.26 -2.36 -19.98
N ASP A 114 -5.16 -1.64 -19.79
CA ASP A 114 -4.03 -1.62 -20.72
C ASP A 114 -3.17 -2.88 -20.59
N VAL A 115 -3.03 -3.39 -19.37
CA VAL A 115 -2.36 -4.67 -19.10
C VAL A 115 -3.18 -5.81 -19.70
N GLU A 116 -4.49 -5.87 -19.46
CA GLU A 116 -5.37 -6.90 -20.02
C GLU A 116 -5.34 -6.90 -21.56
N ARG A 117 -5.42 -5.72 -22.20
CA ARG A 117 -5.34 -5.62 -23.67
C ARG A 117 -4.02 -6.14 -24.23
N ARG A 118 -2.89 -5.83 -23.60
CA ARG A 118 -1.57 -6.31 -24.03
C ARG A 118 -1.42 -7.82 -23.82
N LEU A 119 -1.88 -8.34 -22.68
CA LEU A 119 -1.86 -9.79 -22.44
C LEU A 119 -2.69 -10.57 -23.47
N ALA A 120 -3.85 -10.03 -23.84
CA ALA A 120 -4.72 -10.63 -24.87
C ALA A 120 -4.10 -10.57 -26.28
N ALA A 121 -3.33 -9.52 -26.60
CA ALA A 121 -2.70 -9.35 -27.90
C ALA A 121 -1.41 -10.16 -28.05
N ASP A 122 -0.55 -10.14 -27.03
CA ASP A 122 0.83 -10.62 -27.14
C ASP A 122 0.98 -12.07 -26.64
N GLY A 123 0.05 -12.58 -25.83
CA GLY A 123 0.08 -13.93 -25.25
C GLY A 123 1.28 -14.21 -24.31
N GLY A 124 2.17 -13.23 -24.11
CA GLY A 124 3.36 -13.30 -23.28
C GLY A 124 3.16 -12.74 -21.86
N PRO A 125 4.19 -12.80 -21.00
CA PRO A 125 4.12 -12.24 -19.66
C PRO A 125 3.95 -10.72 -19.69
N ALA A 126 3.29 -10.17 -18.67
CA ALA A 126 3.12 -8.72 -18.54
C ALA A 126 4.49 -8.01 -18.52
N ARG A 127 4.68 -7.02 -19.39
CA ARG A 127 5.89 -6.19 -19.44
C ARG A 127 5.71 -4.95 -18.56
N HIS A 128 6.68 -4.69 -17.68
CA HIS A 128 6.68 -3.48 -16.88
C HIS A 128 7.06 -2.25 -17.73
N LEU A 129 6.42 -1.13 -17.45
CA LEU A 129 6.70 0.18 -18.05
C LEU A 129 7.76 0.96 -17.26
N LEU A 130 7.83 0.71 -15.96
CA LEU A 130 8.76 1.34 -15.03
C LEU A 130 9.20 0.31 -14.00
N GLU A 131 10.50 0.32 -13.68
CA GLU A 131 11.09 -0.39 -12.56
C GLU A 131 11.87 0.62 -11.71
N ARG A 132 11.65 0.59 -10.40
CA ARG A 132 12.33 1.47 -9.44
C ARG A 132 12.75 0.67 -8.22
N THR A 133 13.92 1.00 -7.67
CA THR A 133 14.28 0.60 -6.31
C THR A 133 13.71 1.63 -5.35
N GLU A 134 12.76 1.22 -4.51
CA GLU A 134 12.26 2.07 -3.43
C GLU A 134 13.06 1.78 -2.16
N SER A 135 13.84 2.77 -1.70
CA SER A 135 14.69 2.68 -0.51
C SER A 135 14.08 3.41 0.69
N VAL A 136 14.70 3.33 1.86
CA VAL A 136 14.27 4.08 3.05
C VAL A 136 13.98 5.55 2.72
N GLY A 137 12.80 6.03 3.12
CA GLY A 137 12.29 7.38 2.83
C GLY A 137 11.56 7.52 1.49
N SER A 138 11.76 6.60 0.54
CA SER A 138 10.95 6.57 -0.69
C SER A 138 9.48 6.43 -0.36
N SER A 139 8.66 7.20 -1.06
CA SER A 139 7.20 7.13 -0.96
C SER A 139 6.56 7.13 -2.34
N TYR A 140 5.44 6.43 -2.46
CA TYR A 140 4.66 6.37 -3.70
C TYR A 140 3.18 6.23 -3.41
N VAL A 141 2.37 6.61 -4.39
CA VAL A 141 0.90 6.47 -4.38
C VAL A 141 0.48 5.67 -5.60
N LEU A 142 -0.45 4.74 -5.43
CA LEU A 142 -1.10 4.01 -6.52
C LEU A 142 -2.61 4.19 -6.49
N SER A 143 -3.18 4.32 -7.69
CA SER A 143 -4.62 4.22 -7.92
C SER A 143 -5.07 2.75 -7.88
N PRO A 144 -6.39 2.48 -7.71
CA PRO A 144 -6.93 1.12 -7.83
C PRO A 144 -6.70 0.47 -9.21
N GLN A 145 -6.51 1.29 -10.25
CA GLN A 145 -6.34 0.83 -11.62
C GLN A 145 -4.89 0.43 -11.93
N ALA A 146 -3.93 0.91 -11.14
CA ALA A 146 -2.51 0.64 -11.36
C ALA A 146 -2.17 -0.83 -11.06
N VAL A 147 -1.66 -1.53 -12.07
CA VAL A 147 -1.09 -2.87 -11.93
C VAL A 147 0.39 -2.73 -11.59
N HIS A 148 0.79 -3.32 -10.47
CA HIS A 148 2.16 -3.28 -9.98
C HIS A 148 2.61 -4.61 -9.39
N SER A 149 3.92 -4.75 -9.19
CA SER A 149 4.49 -5.79 -8.32
C SER A 149 5.58 -5.17 -7.47
N ALA A 150 5.80 -5.75 -6.29
CA ALA A 150 6.86 -5.34 -5.39
C ALA A 150 7.55 -6.59 -4.85
N THR A 151 8.86 -6.67 -5.06
CA THR A 151 9.70 -7.70 -4.42
C THR A 151 10.50 -7.03 -3.33
N ALA A 152 10.27 -7.43 -2.08
CA ALA A 152 10.94 -6.87 -0.92
C ALA A 152 12.20 -7.64 -0.57
N ALA A 153 13.26 -6.92 -0.18
CA ALA A 153 14.38 -7.53 0.53
C ALA A 153 13.87 -8.10 1.87
N ALA A 154 14.45 -9.21 2.33
CA ALA A 154 14.10 -9.80 3.62
C ALA A 154 14.30 -8.79 4.76
N GLY A 155 13.34 -8.72 5.68
CA GLY A 155 13.33 -7.77 6.80
C GLY A 155 12.86 -6.35 6.43
N THR A 156 12.44 -6.10 5.18
CA THR A 156 11.92 -4.79 4.79
C THR A 156 10.68 -4.43 5.62
N VAL A 157 10.59 -3.16 6.00
CA VAL A 157 9.45 -2.61 6.72
C VAL A 157 8.93 -1.38 5.97
N SER A 158 7.63 -1.35 5.68
CA SER A 158 6.97 -0.17 5.13
C SER A 158 5.72 0.21 5.92
N LEU A 159 5.35 1.47 5.80
CA LEU A 159 4.04 1.95 6.18
C LEU A 159 3.17 2.00 4.93
N LEU A 160 1.92 1.54 5.02
CA LEU A 160 0.94 1.63 3.95
C LEU A 160 -0.34 2.26 4.48
N LEU A 161 -0.82 3.31 3.82
CA LEU A 161 -2.12 3.91 4.06
C LEU A 161 -3.02 3.62 2.87
N ARG A 162 -4.06 2.80 3.08
CA ARG A 162 -5.09 2.56 2.07
C ARG A 162 -6.34 3.40 2.32
N GLY A 163 -7.01 3.80 1.25
CA GLY A 163 -8.38 4.29 1.30
C GLY A 163 -9.44 3.19 1.45
N PRO A 164 -10.73 3.55 1.38
CA PRO A 164 -11.83 2.63 1.16
C PRO A 164 -11.76 1.95 -0.21
N SER A 165 -12.51 0.86 -0.34
CA SER A 165 -12.77 0.27 -1.66
C SER A 165 -13.67 1.21 -2.45
N VAL A 166 -13.23 1.63 -3.63
CA VAL A 166 -14.03 2.45 -4.55
C VAL A 166 -14.46 1.60 -5.75
N GLY A 167 -15.75 1.28 -5.81
CA GLY A 167 -16.37 0.58 -6.95
C GLY A 167 -15.98 -0.89 -7.15
N SER A 168 -16.37 -1.43 -8.30
CA SER A 168 -16.20 -2.83 -8.72
C SER A 168 -14.83 -3.11 -9.34
N THR A 169 -13.77 -2.45 -8.87
CA THR A 169 -12.41 -2.64 -9.42
C THR A 169 -12.05 -4.12 -9.38
N ARG A 170 -11.86 -4.70 -10.58
CA ARG A 170 -11.46 -6.10 -10.75
C ARG A 170 -10.00 -6.21 -10.37
N CYS A 171 -9.69 -7.18 -9.50
CA CYS A 171 -8.31 -7.53 -9.21
C CYS A 171 -7.81 -8.52 -10.26
N VAL A 172 -6.70 -8.20 -10.91
CA VAL A 172 -5.91 -9.11 -11.74
C VAL A 172 -4.80 -9.75 -10.93
#